data_AF-A0A7Y3E1N9-F1
#
_entry.id   AF-A0A7Y3E1N9-F1
#
_cell.length_a   1.000
_cell.length_b   1.000
_cell.length_c   1.000
_cell.angle_alpha   90.00
_cell.angle_beta   90.00
_cell.angle_gamma   90.00
#
_symmetry.space_group_name_H-M   'P 1'
#
loop_
_entity.id
_entity.type
_entity.pdbx_description
1 polymer ?
#
loop_
_entity_poly.entity_id
_entity_poly.type
_entity_poly.pdbx_seq_one_letter_code
_entity_poly.pdbx_strand_id
1 'polypeptide(L)'
;MRTRKAGHGKAAAALVFATLTAGCAPAPEEGDPDRIHDDVYVEVMTELLLLDASLPKNRMLPEREAAGADSLRKQILDAHGVTPQDLLEFAELIGGEAGHMEALWERITHEYDSTRIAQLRAETEARSEAEGKLGEAARIGENDGRGAVRGPRDSTAVQGGSAPTRG
;
A
#
# COMPACT_ATOMS: atom_id res chain seq x y z
N MET A 1 -34.66 -53.64 39.12
CA MET A 1 -33.69 -54.60 39.70
C MET A 1 -32.54 -54.82 38.71
N ARG A 2 -31.30 -54.65 39.19
CA ARG A 2 -30.02 -55.18 38.66
C ARG A 2 -29.40 -54.59 37.38
N THR A 3 -28.63 -53.55 37.64
CA THR A 3 -27.29 -53.21 37.12
C THR A 3 -26.40 -54.37 36.59
N ARG A 4 -25.71 -54.13 35.48
CA ARG A 4 -24.34 -54.59 35.13
C ARG A 4 -23.75 -53.44 34.28
N LYS A 5 -22.75 -52.64 34.63
CA LYS A 5 -21.38 -52.80 35.16
C LYS A 5 -20.56 -53.89 34.48
N ALA A 6 -19.76 -53.47 33.51
CA ALA A 6 -18.47 -54.06 33.16
C ALA A 6 -17.53 -52.93 32.77
N GLY A 7 -16.52 -52.69 33.61
CA GLY A 7 -15.36 -51.88 33.26
C GLY A 7 -14.19 -52.80 32.93
N HIS A 8 -13.37 -52.39 31.98
CA HIS A 8 -11.97 -52.74 31.75
C HIS A 8 -11.39 -51.48 31.09
N GLY A 9 -10.28 -50.88 31.47
CA GLY A 9 -9.11 -51.42 32.12
C GLY A 9 -7.90 -50.88 31.36
N LYS A 10 -7.36 -49.76 31.85
CA LYS A 10 -5.99 -49.24 31.76
C LYS A 10 -5.10 -49.52 30.52
N ALA A 11 -4.65 -48.39 29.95
CA ALA A 11 -3.26 -48.00 29.65
C ALA A 11 -2.47 -48.68 28.51
N ALA A 12 -2.11 -47.86 27.51
CA ALA A 12 -0.80 -47.76 26.84
C ALA A 12 -0.88 -46.54 25.89
N ALA A 13 -0.22 -45.42 26.17
CA ALA A 13 1.19 -45.15 25.85
C ALA A 13 1.50 -45.26 24.33
N ALA A 14 1.58 -44.09 23.71
CA ALA A 14 2.45 -43.70 22.60
C ALA A 14 2.41 -44.50 21.28
N LEU A 15 2.02 -43.80 20.21
CA LEU A 15 2.93 -43.61 19.08
C LEU A 15 2.57 -42.33 18.32
N VAL A 16 3.40 -41.31 18.51
CA VAL A 16 3.54 -40.16 17.64
C VAL A 16 4.01 -40.68 16.28
N PHE A 17 3.13 -40.63 15.28
CA PHE A 17 3.56 -40.64 13.89
C PHE A 17 3.38 -39.23 13.35
N ALA A 18 4.40 -38.40 13.62
CA ALA A 18 4.62 -37.16 12.91
C ALA A 18 5.10 -37.52 11.50
N THR A 19 4.16 -37.68 10.57
CA THR A 19 4.48 -37.64 9.15
C THR A 19 4.79 -36.19 8.77
N LEU A 20 6.08 -35.84 8.76
CA LEU A 20 6.58 -34.69 8.02
C LEU A 20 6.35 -34.94 6.52
N THR A 21 5.16 -34.59 6.03
CA THR A 21 4.95 -34.35 4.61
C THR A 21 5.57 -33.00 4.27
N ALA A 22 6.74 -33.04 3.65
CA ALA A 22 7.34 -31.89 3.00
C ALA A 22 6.41 -31.40 1.88
N GLY A 23 6.02 -30.12 1.94
CA GLY A 23 5.70 -29.32 0.76
C GLY A 23 4.36 -29.57 0.07
N CYS A 24 3.26 -29.57 0.80
CA CYS A 24 1.99 -29.07 0.26
C CYS A 24 1.59 -27.87 1.13
N ALA A 25 1.57 -26.67 0.54
CA ALA A 25 0.83 -25.57 1.13
C ALA A 25 -0.59 -26.09 1.40
N PRO A 26 -1.17 -25.87 2.59
CA PRO A 26 -2.59 -26.14 2.76
C PRO A 26 -3.31 -25.38 1.65
N ALA A 27 -4.15 -26.09 0.88
CA ALA A 27 -5.10 -25.42 0.02
C ALA A 27 -5.82 -24.38 0.89
N PRO A 28 -6.02 -23.14 0.41
CA PRO A 28 -6.83 -22.19 1.16
C PRO A 28 -8.13 -22.91 1.48
N GLU A 29 -8.45 -23.02 2.78
CA GLU A 29 -9.74 -23.54 3.21
C GLU A 29 -10.80 -22.79 2.40
N GLU A 30 -11.71 -23.52 1.76
CA GLU A 30 -12.91 -22.93 1.16
C GLU A 30 -13.51 -21.97 2.19
N GLY A 31 -13.51 -20.68 1.86
CA GLY A 31 -14.08 -19.65 2.72
C GLY A 31 -15.52 -20.03 3.02
N ASP A 32 -15.86 -20.09 4.30
CA ASP A 32 -17.23 -20.34 4.74
C ASP A 32 -18.00 -19.02 4.56
N PRO A 33 -18.91 -18.90 3.57
CA PRO A 33 -19.57 -17.63 3.23
C PRO A 33 -20.46 -17.11 4.38
N ASP A 34 -20.86 -17.99 5.31
CA ASP A 34 -21.56 -17.60 6.56
C ASP A 34 -20.64 -16.87 7.56
N ARG A 35 -19.33 -16.70 7.27
CA ARG A 35 -18.36 -16.00 8.13
C ARG A 35 -18.12 -14.53 7.78
N ILE A 36 -18.50 -14.05 6.60
CA ILE A 36 -18.24 -12.63 6.28
C ILE A 36 -19.23 -11.77 7.07
N HIS A 37 -18.68 -10.88 7.89
CA HIS A 37 -19.43 -9.84 8.60
C HIS A 37 -19.27 -8.51 7.87
N ASP A 38 -20.22 -7.60 8.09
CA ASP A 38 -20.22 -6.24 7.52
C ASP A 38 -18.85 -5.55 7.65
N ASP A 39 -18.21 -5.68 8.81
CA ASP A 39 -16.91 -5.05 9.07
C ASP A 39 -15.81 -5.59 8.14
N VAL A 40 -15.73 -6.92 7.98
CA VAL A 40 -14.76 -7.56 7.06
C VAL A 40 -15.06 -7.17 5.62
N TYR A 41 -16.34 -7.14 5.24
CA TYR A 41 -16.74 -6.72 3.90
C TYR A 41 -16.35 -5.26 3.62
N VAL A 42 -16.61 -4.36 4.57
CA VAL A 42 -16.27 -2.94 4.46
C VAL A 42 -14.75 -2.75 4.37
N GLU A 43 -13.97 -3.42 5.23
CA GLU A 43 -12.50 -3.35 5.23
C GLU A 43 -11.93 -3.81 3.87
N VAL A 44 -12.31 -5.01 3.42
CA VAL A 44 -11.83 -5.59 2.16
C VAL A 44 -12.20 -4.70 0.97
N MET A 45 -13.46 -4.25 0.87
CA MET A 45 -13.90 -3.41 -0.24
C MET A 45 -13.21 -2.04 -0.24
N THR A 46 -12.95 -1.48 0.94
CA THR A 46 -12.21 -0.21 1.08
C THR A 46 -10.76 -0.37 0.61
N GLU A 47 -10.07 -1.44 1.02
CA GLU A 47 -8.70 -1.72 0.56
C GLU A 47 -8.62 -1.94 -0.95
N LEU A 48 -9.58 -2.68 -1.53
CA LEU A 48 -9.65 -2.89 -2.97
C LEU A 48 -9.91 -1.58 -3.74
N LEU A 49 -10.75 -0.69 -3.22
CA LEU A 49 -10.97 0.64 -3.81
C LEU A 49 -9.73 1.53 -3.73
N LEU A 50 -8.99 1.49 -2.61
CA LEU A 50 -7.73 2.22 -2.48
C LEU A 50 -6.68 1.70 -3.45
N LEU A 51 -6.60 0.37 -3.64
CA LEU A 51 -5.74 -0.23 -4.64
C LEU A 51 -6.12 0.25 -6.04
N ASP A 52 -7.39 0.19 -6.43
CA ASP A 52 -7.85 0.65 -7.74
C ASP A 52 -7.59 2.14 -7.98
N ALA A 53 -7.81 2.97 -6.95
CA ALA A 53 -7.53 4.41 -7.00
C ALA A 53 -6.04 4.72 -7.19
N SER A 54 -5.14 3.82 -6.76
CA SER A 54 -3.70 3.96 -6.96
C SER A 54 -3.25 3.55 -8.37
N LEU A 55 -4.07 2.83 -9.12
CA LEU A 55 -3.74 2.36 -10.46
C LEU A 55 -3.94 3.45 -11.52
N PRO A 56 -3.10 3.48 -12.58
CA PRO A 56 -3.27 4.38 -13.72
C PRO A 56 -4.63 4.23 -14.43
N LYS A 57 -5.53 5.23 -14.31
CA LYS A 57 -6.92 5.17 -14.83
C LYS A 57 -7.09 5.21 -16.37
N ASN A 58 -6.03 5.50 -17.14
CA ASN A 58 -6.17 5.92 -18.55
C ASN A 58 -5.20 5.24 -19.54
N ARG A 59 -4.59 4.13 -19.16
CA ARG A 59 -3.80 3.31 -20.09
C ARG A 59 -4.13 1.86 -19.85
N MET A 60 -4.18 1.08 -20.93
CA MET A 60 -4.02 -0.37 -20.78
C MET A 60 -2.74 -0.57 -19.98
N LEU A 61 -2.89 -1.10 -18.76
CA LEU A 61 -1.76 -1.38 -17.91
C LEU A 61 -0.87 -2.37 -18.68
N PRO A 62 0.45 -2.13 -18.76
CA PRO A 62 1.37 -3.17 -19.18
C PRO A 62 1.05 -4.47 -18.44
N GLU A 63 1.15 -5.61 -19.11
CA GLU A 63 0.81 -6.93 -18.54
C GLU A 63 1.47 -7.17 -17.17
N ARG A 64 2.69 -6.67 -16.98
CA ARG A 64 3.42 -6.71 -15.71
C ARG A 64 2.76 -5.91 -14.58
N GLU A 65 2.21 -4.73 -14.89
CA GLU A 65 1.50 -3.90 -13.91
C GLU A 65 0.13 -4.51 -13.58
N ALA A 66 -0.57 -5.06 -14.57
CA ALA A 66 -1.81 -5.81 -14.36
C ALA A 66 -1.60 -7.04 -13.47
N ALA A 67 -0.57 -7.85 -13.74
CA ALA A 67 -0.21 -8.99 -12.89
C ALA A 67 0.20 -8.57 -11.46
N GLY A 68 0.82 -7.39 -11.32
CA GLY A 68 1.11 -6.80 -10.01
C GLY A 68 -0.16 -6.43 -9.24
N ALA A 69 -1.13 -5.78 -9.90
CA ALA A 69 -2.42 -5.44 -9.31
C ALA A 69 -3.21 -6.69 -8.90
N ASP A 70 -3.21 -7.75 -9.72
CA ASP A 70 -3.86 -9.01 -9.38
C ASP A 70 -3.21 -9.71 -8.18
N SER A 71 -1.88 -9.66 -8.09
CA SER A 71 -1.15 -10.16 -6.92
C SER A 71 -1.49 -9.40 -5.64
N LEU A 72 -1.64 -8.07 -5.72
CA LEU A 72 -2.03 -7.24 -4.58
C LEU A 72 -3.49 -7.49 -4.17
N ARG A 73 -4.41 -7.59 -5.14
CA ARG A 73 -5.80 -7.99 -4.87
C ARG A 73 -5.85 -9.32 -4.12
N LYS A 74 -5.08 -10.31 -4.60
CA LYS A 74 -5.00 -11.61 -3.92
C LYS A 74 -4.45 -11.48 -2.50
N GLN A 75 -3.42 -10.68 -2.27
CA GLN A 75 -2.86 -10.47 -0.93
C GLN A 75 -3.87 -9.85 0.04
N ILE A 76 -4.68 -8.89 -0.41
CA ILE A 76 -5.76 -8.31 0.40
C ILE A 76 -6.76 -9.40 0.79
N LEU A 77 -7.24 -10.17 -0.17
CA LEU A 77 -8.20 -11.25 0.07
C LEU A 77 -7.64 -12.33 1.01
N ASP A 78 -6.40 -12.77 0.77
CA ASP A 78 -5.70 -13.75 1.61
C ASP A 78 -5.50 -13.24 3.05
N ALA A 79 -5.22 -11.94 3.24
CA ALA A 79 -5.03 -11.33 4.57
C ALA A 79 -6.31 -11.34 5.42
N HIS A 80 -7.46 -11.23 4.76
CA HIS A 80 -8.78 -11.28 5.39
C HIS A 80 -9.39 -12.69 5.42
N GLY A 81 -8.72 -13.67 4.81
CA GLY A 81 -9.21 -15.05 4.74
C GLY A 81 -10.50 -15.19 3.95
N VAL A 82 -10.71 -14.33 2.95
CA VAL A 82 -11.90 -14.29 2.10
C VAL A 82 -11.54 -14.60 0.65
N THR A 83 -12.48 -15.17 -0.10
CA THR A 83 -12.35 -15.35 -1.54
C THR A 83 -13.18 -14.31 -2.30
N PRO A 84 -12.92 -14.09 -3.61
CA PRO A 84 -13.79 -13.25 -4.43
C PRO A 84 -15.24 -13.76 -4.47
N GLN A 85 -15.42 -15.08 -4.41
CA GLN A 85 -16.73 -15.71 -4.44
C GLN A 85 -17.51 -15.40 -3.15
N ASP A 86 -16.84 -15.43 -1.99
CA ASP A 86 -17.46 -15.12 -0.70
C ASP A 86 -18.00 -13.68 -0.67
N LEU A 87 -17.24 -12.72 -1.24
CA LEU A 87 -17.69 -11.32 -1.34
C LEU A 87 -18.94 -11.17 -2.23
N LEU A 88 -19.02 -11.94 -3.32
CA LEU A 88 -20.20 -11.94 -4.19
C LEU A 88 -21.40 -12.55 -3.48
N GLU A 89 -21.22 -13.70 -2.83
CA GLU A 89 -22.28 -14.38 -2.09
C GLU A 89 -22.80 -13.53 -0.92
N PHE A 90 -21.91 -12.87 -0.18
CA PHE A 90 -22.28 -11.90 0.86
C PHE A 90 -23.08 -10.74 0.27
N ALA A 91 -22.65 -10.18 -0.86
CA ALA A 91 -23.35 -9.08 -1.50
C ALA A 91 -24.73 -9.47 -2.02
N GLU A 92 -24.89 -10.69 -2.54
CA GLU A 92 -26.18 -11.24 -2.98
C GLU A 92 -27.12 -11.49 -1.79
N LEU A 93 -26.59 -12.03 -0.69
CA LEU A 93 -27.34 -12.28 0.54
C LEU A 93 -27.90 -10.97 1.12
N ILE A 94 -27.05 -9.96 1.26
CA ILE A 94 -27.40 -8.67 1.85
C ILE A 94 -28.17 -7.76 0.87
N GLY A 95 -27.97 -7.94 -0.43
CA GLY A 95 -28.72 -7.22 -1.47
C GLY A 95 -30.24 -7.46 -1.43
N GLY A 96 -30.68 -8.55 -0.81
CA GLY A 96 -32.10 -8.82 -0.53
C GLY A 96 -32.70 -7.99 0.61
N GLU A 97 -31.87 -7.36 1.45
CA GLU A 97 -32.30 -6.55 2.59
C GLU A 97 -32.33 -5.06 2.22
N ALA A 98 -33.52 -4.46 2.28
CA ALA A 98 -33.72 -3.08 1.88
C ALA A 98 -32.88 -2.11 2.73
N GLY A 99 -32.01 -1.34 2.08
CA GLY A 99 -31.19 -0.31 2.70
C GLY A 99 -29.90 -0.82 3.37
N HIS A 100 -29.71 -2.13 3.53
CA HIS A 100 -28.50 -2.65 4.16
C HIS A 100 -27.28 -2.45 3.25
N MET A 101 -27.36 -2.85 1.97
CA MET A 101 -26.28 -2.63 1.01
C MET A 101 -25.94 -1.14 0.84
N GLU A 102 -26.94 -0.25 0.91
CA GLU A 102 -26.73 1.20 0.88
C GLU A 102 -25.92 1.68 2.10
N ALA A 103 -26.27 1.22 3.30
CA ALA A 103 -25.52 1.52 4.52
C ALA A 103 -24.07 0.99 4.47
N LEU A 104 -23.83 -0.18 3.89
CA LEU A 104 -22.47 -0.70 3.67
C LEU A 104 -21.68 0.20 2.70
N TRP A 105 -22.29 0.66 1.62
CA TRP A 105 -21.64 1.58 0.69
C TRP A 105 -21.30 2.94 1.30
N GLU A 106 -22.18 3.47 2.16
CA GLU A 106 -21.88 4.70 2.92
C GLU A 106 -20.66 4.51 3.83
N ARG A 107 -20.59 3.37 4.53
CA ARG A 107 -19.44 3.03 5.38
C ARG A 107 -18.15 2.88 4.57
N ILE A 108 -18.18 2.10 3.49
CA ILE A 108 -17.04 1.93 2.57
C ILE A 108 -16.53 3.28 2.07
N THR A 109 -17.44 4.17 1.64
CA THR A 109 -17.07 5.49 1.14
C THR A 109 -16.45 6.36 2.23
N HIS A 110 -17.01 6.34 3.43
CA HIS A 110 -16.48 7.07 4.58
C HIS A 110 -15.05 6.62 4.97
N GLU A 111 -14.83 5.30 5.03
CA GLU A 111 -13.52 4.73 5.35
C GLU A 111 -12.49 4.97 4.24
N TYR A 112 -12.91 4.85 2.97
CA TYR A 112 -12.09 5.18 1.82
C TYR A 112 -11.65 6.65 1.83
N ASP A 113 -12.58 7.59 2.02
CA ASP A 113 -12.29 9.03 2.01
C ASP A 113 -11.37 9.42 3.17
N SER A 114 -11.67 8.92 4.38
CA SER A 114 -10.85 9.21 5.56
C SER A 114 -9.41 8.69 5.40
N THR A 115 -9.26 7.47 4.91
CA THR A 115 -7.94 6.86 4.63
C THR A 115 -7.21 7.62 3.53
N ARG A 116 -7.90 7.99 2.45
CA ARG A 116 -7.30 8.71 1.33
C ARG A 116 -6.83 10.11 1.73
N ILE A 117 -7.60 10.82 2.54
CA ILE A 117 -7.20 12.12 3.10
C ILE A 117 -5.95 11.98 3.97
N ALA A 118 -5.86 10.93 4.79
CA ALA A 118 -4.68 10.67 5.61
C ALA A 118 -3.43 10.41 4.75
N GLN A 119 -3.55 9.60 3.68
CA GLN A 119 -2.45 9.35 2.73
C GLN A 119 -1.98 10.65 2.05
N LEU A 120 -2.90 11.48 1.57
CA LEU A 120 -2.56 12.75 0.91
C LEU A 120 -1.86 13.73 1.85
N ARG A 121 -2.24 13.77 3.13
CA ARG A 121 -1.55 14.57 4.15
C ARG A 121 -0.12 14.07 4.36
N ALA A 122 0.07 12.77 4.53
CA ALA A 122 1.38 12.16 4.70
C ALA A 122 2.30 12.41 3.48
N GLU A 123 1.76 12.30 2.25
CA GLU A 123 2.50 12.63 1.02
C GLU A 123 2.93 14.11 0.98
N THR A 124 2.04 15.02 1.41
CA THR A 124 2.31 16.46 1.43
C THR A 124 3.39 16.81 2.46
N GLU A 125 3.34 16.20 3.65
CA GLU A 125 4.34 16.36 4.71
C GLU A 125 5.71 15.84 4.25
N ALA A 126 5.77 14.62 3.70
CA ALA A 126 6.99 14.04 3.17
C ALA A 126 7.62 14.90 2.06
N ARG A 127 6.80 15.49 1.20
CA ARG A 127 7.26 16.43 0.17
C ARG A 127 7.82 17.72 0.77
N SER A 128 7.14 18.30 1.76
CA SER A 128 7.62 19.52 2.44
C SER A 128 8.96 19.31 3.12
N GLU A 129 9.16 18.15 3.77
CA GLU A 129 10.46 17.79 4.36
C GLU A 129 11.57 17.65 3.31
N ALA A 130 11.27 17.02 2.17
CA ALA A 130 12.22 16.86 1.07
C ALA A 130 12.62 18.23 0.49
N GLU A 131 11.66 19.13 0.28
CA GLU A 131 11.90 20.49 -0.22
C GLU A 131 12.67 21.35 0.79
N GLY A 132 12.37 21.22 2.09
CA GLY A 132 13.12 21.88 3.17
C GLY A 132 14.60 21.48 3.20
N LYS A 133 14.89 20.19 3.08
CA LYS A 133 16.27 19.66 3.03
C LYS A 133 17.04 20.15 1.80
N LEU A 134 16.39 20.25 0.64
CA LEU A 134 16.99 20.79 -0.58
C LEU A 134 17.27 22.29 -0.48
N GLY A 135 16.35 23.06 0.12
CA GLY A 135 16.55 24.48 0.39
C GLY A 135 17.67 24.77 1.39
N GLU A 136 17.90 23.87 2.35
CA GLU A 136 18.99 23.98 3.33
C GLU A 136 20.35 23.62 2.73
N ALA A 137 20.43 22.55 1.92
CA ALA A 137 21.65 22.19 1.20
C ALA A 137 22.12 23.30 0.24
N ALA A 138 21.19 24.03 -0.39
CA ALA A 138 21.51 25.16 -1.26
C ALA A 138 22.12 26.35 -0.50
N ARG A 139 21.75 26.57 0.78
CA ARG A 139 22.28 27.68 1.59
C ARG A 139 23.68 27.41 2.15
N ILE A 140 24.04 26.15 2.36
CA ILE A 140 25.37 25.77 2.88
C ILE A 140 26.46 25.89 1.80
N GLY A 141 26.10 25.80 0.51
CA GLY A 141 27.05 25.95 -0.61
C GLY A 141 27.46 27.40 -0.97
N GLU A 142 26.77 28.43 -0.48
CA GLU A 142 27.02 29.82 -0.89
C GLU A 142 27.96 30.61 0.05
N ASN A 143 28.32 30.05 1.22
CA ASN A 143 29.09 30.78 2.24
C ASN A 143 30.60 30.51 2.25
N ASP A 144 31.11 29.53 1.49
CA ASP A 144 32.56 29.22 1.42
C ASP A 144 33.32 29.95 0.29
N GLY A 145 32.64 30.83 -0.48
CA GLY A 145 33.18 31.43 -1.70
C GLY A 145 33.61 32.90 -1.66
N ARG A 146 33.49 33.62 -0.53
CA ARG A 146 33.93 35.03 -0.43
C ARG A 146 35.11 35.22 0.53
N GLY A 147 36.13 34.39 0.33
CA GLY A 147 37.50 34.74 0.71
C GLY A 147 37.99 35.93 -0.11
N ALA A 148 38.34 37.01 0.58
CA ALA A 148 38.76 38.28 0.01
C ALA A 148 39.96 38.16 -0.94
N VAL A 149 39.79 38.52 -2.22
CA VAL A 149 40.90 38.86 -3.11
C VAL A 149 41.12 40.38 -3.02
N ARG A 150 41.96 40.77 -2.06
CA ARG A 150 42.56 42.12 -1.98
C ARG A 150 43.84 42.16 -2.84
N GLY A 151 43.81 42.94 -3.92
CA GLY A 151 44.96 43.61 -4.57
C GLY A 151 45.83 42.77 -5.53
N PRO A 152 46.64 43.40 -6.41
CA PRO A 152 47.05 44.81 -6.40
C PRO A 152 46.54 45.65 -7.58
N ARG A 153 46.40 46.95 -7.31
CA ARG A 153 46.42 48.01 -8.32
C ARG A 153 47.81 48.01 -8.94
N ASP A 154 47.88 47.86 -10.26
CA ASP A 154 48.97 48.44 -11.03
C ASP A 154 48.41 49.23 -12.21
N SER A 155 48.72 50.52 -12.14
CA SER A 155 48.57 51.50 -13.19
C SER A 155 49.44 51.11 -14.38
N THR A 156 48.91 51.20 -15.60
CA THR A 156 49.66 51.77 -16.73
C THR A 156 48.69 52.21 -17.82
N ALA A 157 48.68 53.51 -18.06
CA ALA A 157 48.12 54.13 -19.24
C ALA A 157 49.09 53.93 -20.41
N VAL A 158 48.58 53.60 -21.61
CA VAL A 158 49.21 53.98 -22.89
C VAL A 158 48.12 54.37 -23.89
N GLN A 159 48.32 55.57 -24.45
CA GLN A 159 47.54 56.24 -25.47
C GLN A 159 47.79 55.67 -26.88
N GLY A 160 46.83 55.96 -27.78
CA GLY A 160 47.05 56.04 -29.23
C GLY A 160 46.59 54.79 -29.97
N GLY A 161 45.81 54.85 -31.05
CA GLY A 161 45.41 55.95 -31.92
C GLY A 161 45.15 55.36 -33.32
N SER A 162 44.24 55.99 -34.06
CA SER A 162 44.05 55.88 -35.53
C SER A 162 43.24 54.69 -36.10
N ALA A 163 41.95 54.99 -36.32
CA ALA A 163 41.22 55.09 -37.59
C ALA A 163 41.06 53.87 -38.56
N PRO A 164 39.94 53.82 -39.31
CA PRO A 164 39.53 52.67 -40.13
C PRO A 164 39.97 52.79 -41.61
N THR A 165 40.12 51.65 -42.29
CA THR A 165 40.25 51.60 -43.75
C THR A 165 39.22 50.65 -44.34
N ARG A 166 38.34 51.21 -45.18
CA ARG A 166 37.48 50.49 -46.13
C ARG A 166 38.35 49.97 -47.28
N GLY A 167 38.03 48.77 -47.75
CA GLY A 167 38.35 48.23 -49.07
C GLY A 167 37.25 47.25 -49.45
#